data_AF-A0A061JUS8-F1
#
_entry.id   AF-A0A061JUS8-F1
#
_cell.length_a   1.000
_cell.length_b   1.000
_cell.length_c   1.000
_cell.angle_alpha   90.00
_cell.angle_beta   90.00
_cell.angle_gamma   90.00
#
_symmetry.space_group_name_H-M   'P 1'
#
loop_
_entity.id
_entity.type
_entity.pdbx_description
1 polymer ?
#
loop_
_entity_poly.entity_id
_entity_poly.type
_entity_poly.pdbx_seq_one_letter_code
_entity_poly.pdbx_strand_id
1 'polypeptide(L)'
;MTLQSYIHQTIAWAKHRLDETDAILSQVEKSTADIKEDARKQADAARARLAASRAKLQQYYDDLRAQADTAKQEAGEIQDKLEAEWIEVESALQQFVTTTGDQVKTVRSIVVVRAHAQRQAWQNSLKDLRDQAADAVEKARGELDTAFDHLSTETEKFQERIGEVKDAGDESWRAVKQGFADAKAAHAVTVQKIKDAFSKVI
;
A
#
# COMPACT_ATOMS: atom_id res chain seq x y z
N MET A 1 0.17 24.02 -13.14
CA MET A 1 -0.34 23.50 -11.85
C MET A 1 -0.41 24.64 -10.87
N THR A 2 -1.53 24.86 -10.19
CA THR A 2 -1.67 25.94 -9.18
C THR A 2 -1.23 25.43 -7.80
N LEU A 3 -0.82 26.33 -6.90
CA LEU A 3 -0.46 25.98 -5.52
C LEU A 3 -1.61 25.25 -4.80
N GLN A 4 -2.85 25.70 -5.04
CA GLN A 4 -4.04 25.06 -4.50
C GLN A 4 -4.22 23.63 -5.02
N SER A 5 -4.08 23.42 -6.34
CA SER A 5 -4.16 22.08 -6.95
C SER A 5 -3.06 21.15 -6.42
N TYR A 6 -1.86 21.66 -6.21
CA TYR A 6 -0.75 20.92 -5.62
C TYR A 6 -1.03 20.50 -4.18
N ILE A 7 -1.49 21.41 -3.32
CA ILE A 7 -1.83 21.11 -1.92
C ILE A 7 -2.93 20.04 -1.83
N HIS A 8 -3.96 20.11 -2.69
CA HIS A 8 -5.02 19.10 -2.72
C HIS A 8 -4.48 17.72 -3.13
N GLN A 9 -3.57 17.66 -4.10
CA GLN A 9 -2.91 16.41 -4.50
C GLN A 9 -2.05 15.83 -3.38
N THR A 10 -1.29 16.66 -2.67
CA THR A 10 -0.46 16.22 -1.54
C THR A 10 -1.31 15.70 -0.38
N ILE A 11 -2.44 16.35 -0.07
CA ILE A 11 -3.40 15.87 0.94
C ILE A 11 -3.99 14.52 0.54
N ALA A 12 -4.42 14.35 -0.70
CA ALA A 12 -4.96 13.09 -1.20
C ALA A 12 -3.91 11.96 -1.12
N TRP A 13 -2.68 12.25 -1.57
CA TRP A 13 -1.56 11.31 -1.47
C TRP A 13 -1.29 10.90 -0.02
N ALA A 14 -1.24 11.86 0.91
CA ALA A 14 -0.95 11.61 2.32
C ALA A 14 -2.04 10.75 2.97
N LYS A 15 -3.31 11.03 2.65
CA LYS A 15 -4.43 10.19 3.07
C LYS A 15 -4.28 8.75 2.59
N HIS A 16 -3.92 8.54 1.33
CA HIS A 16 -3.77 7.19 0.78
C HIS A 16 -2.65 6.42 1.50
N ARG A 17 -1.52 7.07 1.80
CA ARG A 17 -0.44 6.44 2.55
C ARG A 17 -0.82 6.08 3.97
N LEU A 18 -1.61 6.93 4.63
CA LEU A 18 -2.17 6.62 5.94
C LEU A 18 -3.09 5.40 5.90
N ASP A 19 -4.05 5.38 4.99
CA ASP A 19 -5.00 4.27 4.84
C ASP A 19 -4.25 2.96 4.52
N GLU A 20 -3.18 3.03 3.71
CA GLU A 20 -2.29 1.89 3.40
C GLU A 20 -1.49 1.42 4.64
N THR A 21 -0.90 2.34 5.39
CA THR A 21 -0.17 2.02 6.63
C THR A 21 -1.09 1.40 7.69
N ASP A 22 -2.32 1.88 7.82
CA ASP A 22 -3.31 1.32 8.75
C ASP A 22 -3.67 -0.12 8.41
N ALA A 23 -3.88 -0.41 7.12
CA ALA A 23 -4.16 -1.76 6.65
C ALA A 23 -2.98 -2.72 6.90
N ILE A 24 -1.76 -2.26 6.61
CA ILE A 24 -0.52 -3.01 6.88
C ILE A 24 -0.37 -3.28 8.38
N LEU A 25 -0.51 -2.26 9.22
CA LEU A 25 -0.32 -2.38 10.67
C LEU A 25 -1.32 -3.35 11.29
N SER A 26 -2.60 -3.29 10.88
CA SER A 26 -3.62 -4.25 11.34
C SER A 26 -3.26 -5.69 10.98
N GLN A 27 -2.70 -5.93 9.78
CA GLN A 27 -2.30 -7.27 9.37
C GLN A 27 -1.04 -7.74 10.10
N VAL A 28 -0.07 -6.85 10.29
CA VAL A 28 1.13 -7.10 11.09
C VAL A 28 0.75 -7.51 12.52
N GLU A 29 -0.17 -6.78 13.15
CA GLU A 29 -0.66 -7.07 14.49
C GLU A 29 -1.31 -8.45 14.58
N LYS A 30 -2.19 -8.80 13.62
CA LYS A 30 -2.80 -10.13 13.55
C LYS A 30 -1.78 -11.26 13.43
N SER A 31 -0.69 -11.01 12.70
CA SER A 31 0.35 -12.01 12.44
C SER A 31 1.33 -12.20 13.59
N THR A 32 1.38 -11.32 14.60
CA THR A 32 2.35 -11.44 15.72
C THR A 32 2.19 -12.70 16.59
N ALA A 33 1.00 -13.29 16.61
CA ALA A 33 0.74 -14.55 17.32
C ALA A 33 1.52 -15.72 16.72
N ASP A 34 1.70 -15.72 15.40
CA ASP A 34 2.29 -16.84 14.67
C ASP A 34 3.82 -16.80 14.67
N ILE A 35 4.44 -15.66 14.98
CA ILE A 35 5.90 -15.43 14.88
C ILE A 35 6.68 -16.31 15.87
N LYS A 36 7.72 -17.00 15.37
CA LYS A 36 8.65 -17.79 16.19
C LYS A 36 9.32 -16.89 17.25
N GLU A 37 9.59 -17.44 18.43
CA GLU A 37 10.08 -16.67 19.59
C GLU A 37 11.40 -15.95 19.33
N ASP A 38 12.31 -16.59 18.60
CA ASP A 38 13.60 -16.09 18.15
C ASP A 38 13.50 -14.91 17.17
N ALA A 39 12.40 -14.81 16.42
CA ALA A 39 12.12 -13.69 15.50
C ALA A 39 11.22 -12.60 16.13
N ARG A 40 10.54 -12.90 17.24
CA ARG A 40 9.50 -12.04 17.83
C ARG A 40 10.01 -10.65 18.22
N LYS A 41 11.19 -10.55 18.83
CA LYS A 41 11.78 -9.26 19.24
C LYS A 41 12.00 -8.32 18.06
N GLN A 42 12.50 -8.84 16.93
CA GLN A 42 12.76 -8.03 15.74
C GLN A 42 11.46 -7.63 15.03
N ALA A 43 10.48 -8.54 15.00
CA ALA A 43 9.17 -8.27 14.43
C ALA A 43 8.40 -7.22 15.25
N ASP A 44 8.46 -7.29 16.58
CA ASP A 44 7.88 -6.29 17.48
C ASP A 44 8.53 -4.92 17.30
N ALA A 45 9.85 -4.86 17.12
CA ALA A 45 10.56 -3.62 16.83
C ALA A 45 10.11 -3.01 15.48
N ALA A 46 9.97 -3.83 14.44
CA ALA A 46 9.47 -3.38 13.14
C ALA A 46 8.01 -2.90 13.22
N ARG A 47 7.16 -3.61 13.98
CA ARG A 47 5.78 -3.16 14.27
C ARG A 47 5.75 -1.81 14.99
N ALA A 48 6.60 -1.63 16.00
CA ALA A 48 6.68 -0.37 16.73
C ALA A 48 7.12 0.80 15.83
N ARG A 49 8.06 0.56 14.91
CA ARG A 49 8.46 1.54 13.87
C ARG A 49 7.28 1.89 12.96
N LEU A 50 6.53 0.90 12.45
CA LEU A 50 5.34 1.12 11.64
C LEU A 50 4.29 1.97 12.39
N ALA A 51 4.02 1.66 13.66
CA ALA A 51 3.07 2.43 14.47
C ALA A 51 3.54 3.88 14.71
N ALA A 52 4.84 4.09 14.92
CA ALA A 52 5.41 5.42 15.10
C ALA A 52 5.32 6.26 13.82
N SER A 53 5.68 5.69 12.65
CA SER A 53 5.55 6.39 11.38
C SER A 53 4.11 6.66 11.00
N ARG A 54 3.18 5.75 11.31
CA ARG A 54 1.73 6.00 11.17
C ARG A 54 1.31 7.24 11.94
N ALA A 55 1.73 7.39 13.19
CA ALA A 55 1.40 8.56 14.01
C ALA A 55 1.97 9.86 13.43
N LYS A 56 3.19 9.84 12.90
CA LYS A 56 3.80 11.01 12.26
C LYS A 56 3.15 11.37 10.92
N LEU A 57 2.84 10.37 10.08
CA LEU A 57 2.07 10.58 8.86
C LEU A 57 0.73 11.24 9.16
N GLN A 58 0.06 10.84 10.25
CA GLN A 58 -1.21 11.42 10.68
C GLN A 58 -1.03 12.89 11.06
N GLN A 59 -0.01 13.20 11.86
CA GLN A 59 0.33 14.57 12.22
C GLN A 59 0.57 15.44 10.98
N TYR A 60 1.40 14.98 10.04
CA TYR A 60 1.70 15.74 8.83
C TYR A 60 0.50 15.91 7.90
N TYR A 61 -0.38 14.91 7.84
CA TYR A 61 -1.64 15.00 7.13
C TYR A 61 -2.55 16.08 7.74
N ASP A 62 -2.68 16.10 9.06
CA ASP A 62 -3.50 17.09 9.77
C ASP A 62 -2.91 18.51 9.59
N ASP A 63 -1.59 18.66 9.65
CA ASP A 63 -0.89 19.91 9.41
C ASP A 63 -1.13 20.42 7.97
N LEU A 64 -1.04 19.55 6.95
CA LEU A 64 -1.33 19.91 5.56
C LEU A 64 -2.77 20.38 5.36
N ARG A 65 -3.73 19.73 6.00
CA ARG A 65 -5.14 20.15 5.93
C ARG A 65 -5.33 21.54 6.54
N ALA A 66 -4.74 21.79 7.70
CA ALA A 66 -4.80 23.11 8.33
C ALA A 66 -4.12 24.20 7.48
N GLN A 67 -3.05 23.87 6.75
CA GLN A 67 -2.39 24.81 5.84
C GLN A 67 -3.19 25.10 4.58
N ALA A 68 -3.90 24.09 4.03
CA ALA A 68 -4.81 24.30 2.90
C ALA A 68 -5.91 25.31 3.23
N ASP A 69 -6.42 25.28 4.48
CA ASP A 69 -7.44 26.21 4.96
C ASP A 69 -6.90 27.63 5.20
N THR A 70 -5.59 27.79 5.39
CA THR A 70 -4.94 29.07 5.75
C THR A 70 -4.10 29.68 4.62
N ALA A 71 -4.04 29.06 3.44
CA ALA A 71 -3.28 29.50 2.26
C ALA A 71 -1.77 29.76 2.52
N LYS A 72 -1.18 29.08 3.51
CA LYS A 72 0.25 29.21 3.84
C LYS A 72 1.14 28.43 2.88
N GLN A 73 2.36 28.94 2.64
CA GLN A 73 3.35 28.43 1.68
C GLN A 73 4.26 27.29 2.21
N GLU A 74 3.89 26.63 3.30
CA GLU A 74 4.73 25.61 3.97
C GLU A 74 4.49 24.17 3.44
N ALA A 75 3.61 24.00 2.45
CA ALA A 75 3.20 22.68 1.95
C ALA A 75 4.36 21.83 1.37
N GLY A 76 5.41 22.47 0.84
CA GLY A 76 6.60 21.77 0.34
C GLY A 76 7.39 21.07 1.46
N GLU A 77 7.60 21.75 2.60
CA GLU A 77 8.34 21.16 3.73
C GLU A 77 7.57 20.01 4.38
N ILE A 78 6.23 20.08 4.44
CA ILE A 78 5.44 18.97 4.95
C ILE A 78 5.45 17.80 3.97
N GLN A 79 5.46 18.07 2.65
CA GLN A 79 5.61 17.01 1.67
C GLN A 79 6.94 16.25 1.84
N ASP A 80 8.06 16.96 2.00
CA ASP A 80 9.36 16.30 2.20
C ASP A 80 9.37 15.40 3.44
N LYS A 81 8.73 15.86 4.53
CA LYS A 81 8.57 15.08 5.77
C LYS A 81 7.67 13.86 5.57
N LEU A 82 6.59 14.00 4.81
CA LEU A 82 5.71 12.91 4.42
C LEU A 82 6.41 11.84 3.58
N GLU A 83 7.20 12.25 2.59
CA GLU A 83 7.97 11.33 1.75
C GLU A 83 9.04 10.59 2.57
N ALA A 84 9.73 11.30 3.46
CA ALA A 84 10.71 10.70 4.37
C ALA A 84 10.05 9.66 5.31
N GLU A 85 8.90 9.98 5.91
CA GLU A 85 8.18 9.01 6.75
C GLU A 85 7.61 7.85 5.95
N TRP A 86 7.21 8.06 4.70
CA TRP A 86 6.80 6.96 3.83
C TRP A 86 7.95 5.99 3.54
N ILE A 87 9.17 6.49 3.33
CA ILE A 87 10.37 5.66 3.19
C ILE A 87 10.61 4.82 4.46
N GLU A 88 10.37 5.41 5.64
CA GLU A 88 10.49 4.70 6.91
C GLU A 88 9.42 3.60 7.04
N VAL A 89 8.17 3.84 6.62
CA VAL A 89 7.12 2.81 6.55
C VAL A 89 7.56 1.63 5.69
N GLU A 90 8.08 1.89 4.48
CA GLU A 90 8.58 0.83 3.59
C GLU A 90 9.75 0.06 4.21
N SER A 91 10.68 0.78 4.86
CA SER A 91 11.82 0.17 5.56
C SER A 91 11.38 -0.75 6.70
N ALA A 92 10.47 -0.28 7.55
CA ALA A 92 9.95 -1.04 8.67
C ALA A 92 9.14 -2.25 8.22
N LEU A 93 8.34 -2.10 7.16
CA LEU A 93 7.61 -3.21 6.55
C LEU A 93 8.56 -4.27 5.99
N GLN A 94 9.59 -3.84 5.25
CA GLN A 94 10.59 -4.76 4.71
C GLN A 94 11.31 -5.52 5.83
N GLN A 95 11.66 -4.84 6.93
CA GLN A 95 12.24 -5.49 8.10
C GLN A 95 11.29 -6.56 8.66
N PHE A 96 10.00 -6.22 8.86
CA PHE A 96 9.02 -7.17 9.37
C PHE A 96 8.87 -8.40 8.46
N VAL A 97 8.73 -8.18 7.15
CA VAL A 97 8.62 -9.26 6.15
C VAL A 97 9.87 -10.15 6.14
N THR A 98 11.07 -9.57 6.19
CA THR A 98 12.32 -10.35 6.23
C THR A 98 12.43 -11.16 7.52
N THR A 99 12.13 -10.57 8.69
CA THR A 99 12.17 -11.25 9.98
C THR A 99 11.14 -12.38 10.07
N THR A 100 10.00 -12.22 9.41
CA THR A 100 8.95 -13.25 9.33
C THR A 100 9.13 -14.21 8.16
N GLY A 101 10.29 -14.21 7.47
CA GLY A 101 10.53 -14.79 6.14
C GLY A 101 10.17 -16.26 5.90
N ASP A 102 9.98 -17.06 6.96
CA ASP A 102 9.48 -18.45 6.86
C ASP A 102 7.93 -18.52 6.82
N GLN A 103 7.23 -17.43 7.15
CA GLN A 103 5.78 -17.34 7.27
C GLN A 103 5.15 -16.72 6.03
N VAL A 104 5.17 -17.49 4.96
CA VAL A 104 4.55 -17.16 3.67
C VAL A 104 3.13 -16.61 3.83
N LYS A 105 2.35 -17.17 4.76
CA LYS A 105 0.97 -16.72 5.04
C LYS A 105 0.92 -15.26 5.51
N THR A 106 1.81 -14.86 6.41
CA THR A 106 1.92 -13.49 6.95
C THR A 106 2.33 -12.50 5.86
N VAL A 107 3.39 -12.82 5.12
CA VAL A 107 3.88 -11.95 4.03
C VAL A 107 2.82 -11.79 2.94
N ARG A 108 2.10 -12.87 2.59
CA ARG A 108 0.99 -12.83 1.64
C ARG A 108 -0.12 -11.91 2.11
N SER A 109 -0.65 -12.11 3.31
CA SER A 109 -1.78 -11.30 3.79
C SER A 109 -1.43 -9.81 3.79
N ILE A 110 -0.18 -9.45 4.10
CA ILE A 110 0.32 -8.08 4.00
C ILE A 110 0.23 -7.53 2.57
N VAL A 111 0.65 -8.30 1.55
CA VAL A 111 0.53 -7.89 0.14
C VAL A 111 -0.93 -7.66 -0.25
N VAL A 112 -1.82 -8.56 0.18
CA VAL A 112 -3.25 -8.49 -0.14
C VAL A 112 -3.92 -7.26 0.47
N VAL A 113 -3.72 -7.03 1.78
CA VAL A 113 -4.32 -5.86 2.45
C VAL A 113 -3.77 -4.56 1.89
N ARG A 114 -2.47 -4.53 1.54
CA ARG A 114 -1.83 -3.36 0.92
C ARG A 114 -2.44 -3.06 -0.44
N ALA A 115 -2.60 -4.08 -1.29
CA ALA A 115 -3.25 -3.94 -2.58
C ALA A 115 -4.69 -3.44 -2.45
N HIS A 116 -5.47 -4.02 -1.53
CA HIS A 116 -6.84 -3.59 -1.28
C HIS A 116 -6.93 -2.14 -0.81
N ALA A 117 -6.05 -1.71 0.12
CA ALA A 117 -6.02 -0.33 0.58
C ALA A 117 -5.73 0.65 -0.57
N GLN A 118 -4.77 0.31 -1.45
CA GLN A 118 -4.49 1.11 -2.63
C GLN A 118 -5.66 1.14 -3.63
N ARG A 119 -6.40 0.03 -3.79
CA ARG A 119 -7.64 0.00 -4.59
C ARG A 119 -8.63 1.04 -4.10
N GLN A 120 -8.91 1.01 -2.80
CA GLN A 120 -9.89 1.89 -2.19
C GLN A 120 -9.47 3.36 -2.31
N ALA A 121 -8.19 3.65 -2.07
CA ALA A 121 -7.62 4.99 -2.28
C ALA A 121 -7.87 5.52 -3.70
N TRP A 122 -7.58 4.71 -4.71
CA TRP A 122 -7.78 5.11 -6.10
C TRP A 122 -9.27 5.21 -6.50
N GLN A 123 -10.13 4.31 -6.01
CA GLN A 123 -11.57 4.41 -6.23
C GLN A 123 -12.16 5.69 -5.61
N ASN A 124 -11.67 6.10 -4.43
CA ASN A 124 -12.06 7.36 -3.81
C ASN A 124 -11.58 8.57 -4.62
N SER A 125 -10.34 8.53 -5.12
CA SER A 125 -9.80 9.59 -5.99
C SER A 125 -10.59 9.76 -7.28
N LEU A 126 -11.00 8.65 -7.91
CA LEU A 126 -11.84 8.68 -9.11
C LEU A 126 -13.24 9.22 -8.81
N LYS A 127 -13.82 8.89 -7.65
CA LYS A 127 -15.10 9.47 -7.22
C LYS A 127 -15.01 10.99 -7.14
N ASP A 128 -13.94 11.52 -6.55
CA ASP A 128 -13.73 12.97 -6.41
C ASP A 128 -13.50 13.67 -7.77
N LEU A 129 -12.88 12.97 -8.75
CA LEU A 129 -12.69 13.47 -10.12
C LEU A 129 -13.94 13.36 -11.00
N ARG A 130 -14.83 12.40 -10.73
CA ARG A 130 -16.05 12.17 -11.53
C ARG A 130 -16.95 13.39 -11.58
N ASP A 131 -16.95 14.18 -10.52
CA ASP A 131 -17.72 15.43 -10.43
C ASP A 131 -17.23 16.50 -11.43
N GLN A 132 -16.10 16.25 -12.13
CA GLN A 132 -15.49 17.14 -13.12
C GLN A 132 -15.43 16.54 -14.54
N ALA A 133 -15.37 15.21 -14.71
CA ALA A 133 -15.30 14.55 -16.03
C ALA A 133 -15.78 13.07 -16.03
N ALA A 134 -17.09 12.84 -16.21
CA ALA A 134 -17.71 11.52 -16.04
C ALA A 134 -17.18 10.39 -16.94
N ASP A 135 -17.06 10.61 -18.26
CA ASP A 135 -16.74 9.53 -19.21
C ASP A 135 -15.29 9.04 -19.11
N ALA A 136 -14.34 9.95 -18.91
CA ALA A 136 -12.92 9.62 -18.75
C ALA A 136 -12.67 8.86 -17.43
N VAL A 137 -13.40 9.23 -16.38
CA VAL A 137 -13.32 8.59 -15.06
C VAL A 137 -13.92 7.19 -15.06
N GLU A 138 -15.05 6.95 -15.74
CA GLU A 138 -15.63 5.60 -15.85
C GLU A 138 -14.70 4.64 -16.62
N LYS A 139 -14.01 5.11 -17.66
CA LYS A 139 -12.99 4.32 -18.35
C LYS A 139 -11.80 3.98 -17.44
N ALA A 140 -11.28 4.97 -16.72
CA ALA A 140 -10.19 4.76 -15.77
C ALA A 140 -10.57 3.78 -14.64
N ARG A 141 -11.84 3.82 -14.19
CA ARG A 141 -12.39 2.88 -13.22
C ARG A 141 -12.43 1.44 -13.74
N GLY A 142 -12.90 1.22 -14.97
CA GLY A 142 -12.93 -0.12 -15.57
C GLY A 142 -11.53 -0.73 -15.76
N GLU A 143 -10.55 0.09 -16.16
CA GLU A 143 -9.14 -0.34 -16.28
C GLU A 143 -8.54 -0.72 -14.91
N LEU A 144 -8.91 0.04 -13.86
CA LEU A 144 -8.48 -0.22 -12.49
C LEU A 144 -9.08 -1.52 -11.93
N ASP A 145 -10.40 -1.72 -12.08
CA ASP A 145 -11.07 -2.94 -11.60
C ASP A 145 -10.49 -4.19 -12.27
N THR A 146 -10.23 -4.14 -13.59
CA THR A 146 -9.56 -5.23 -14.32
C THR A 146 -8.18 -5.57 -13.76
N ALA A 147 -7.38 -4.55 -13.41
CA ALA A 147 -6.05 -4.76 -12.85
C ALA A 147 -6.10 -5.39 -11.44
N PHE A 148 -7.09 -5.02 -10.63
CA PHE A 148 -7.30 -5.63 -9.32
C PHE A 148 -7.84 -7.05 -9.37
N ASP A 149 -8.72 -7.35 -10.31
CA ASP A 149 -9.23 -8.71 -10.50
C ASP A 149 -8.10 -9.65 -10.92
N HIS A 150 -7.18 -9.18 -11.76
CA HIS A 150 -5.96 -9.92 -12.08
C HIS A 150 -5.08 -10.17 -10.85
N LEU A 151 -4.79 -9.13 -10.05
CA LEU A 151 -4.00 -9.28 -8.82
C LEU A 151 -4.67 -10.21 -7.79
N SER A 152 -5.99 -10.15 -7.68
CA SER A 152 -6.78 -11.03 -6.81
C SER A 152 -6.72 -12.47 -7.31
N THR A 153 -6.85 -12.69 -8.62
CA THR A 153 -6.71 -14.02 -9.24
C THR A 153 -5.33 -14.62 -8.98
N GLU A 154 -4.25 -13.84 -9.16
CA GLU A 154 -2.88 -14.34 -8.89
C GLU A 154 -2.67 -14.61 -7.39
N THR A 155 -3.31 -13.82 -6.53
CA THR A 155 -3.35 -14.05 -5.08
C THR A 155 -4.09 -15.33 -4.71
N GLU A 156 -5.18 -15.66 -5.40
CA GLU A 156 -5.98 -16.89 -5.19
C GLU A 156 -5.25 -18.13 -5.70
N LYS A 157 -4.66 -18.09 -6.89
CA LYS A 157 -3.80 -19.18 -7.41
C LYS A 157 -2.66 -19.51 -6.46
N PHE A 158 -2.12 -18.48 -5.79
CA PHE A 158 -1.12 -18.66 -4.75
C PHE A 158 -1.68 -19.33 -3.48
N GLN A 159 -2.95 -19.11 -3.13
CA GLN A 159 -3.63 -19.81 -2.03
C GLN A 159 -3.69 -21.30 -2.26
N GLU A 160 -4.11 -21.70 -3.46
CA GLU A 160 -4.28 -23.09 -3.86
C GLU A 160 -2.93 -23.81 -3.80
N ARG A 161 -1.89 -23.21 -4.37
CA ARG A 161 -0.52 -23.75 -4.35
C ARG A 161 0.05 -23.93 -2.95
N ILE A 162 -0.31 -23.10 -1.97
CA ILE A 162 0.13 -23.27 -0.57
C ILE A 162 -0.70 -24.31 0.17
N GLY A 163 -2.00 -24.40 -0.12
CA GLY A 163 -2.89 -25.40 0.48
C GLY A 163 -2.50 -26.84 0.12
N GLU A 164 -1.89 -27.04 -1.05
CA GLU A 164 -1.41 -28.33 -1.53
C GLU A 164 -0.03 -28.74 -0.99
N VAL A 165 0.74 -27.81 -0.42
CA VAL A 165 2.10 -28.06 0.11
C VAL A 165 2.00 -28.56 1.55
N LYS A 166 1.56 -29.81 1.70
CA LYS A 166 1.65 -30.51 2.99
C LYS A 166 2.98 -31.24 3.18
N ASP A 167 3.80 -31.43 2.13
CA ASP A 167 5.09 -32.15 2.20
C ASP A 167 6.16 -31.79 1.13
N ALA A 168 6.09 -30.65 0.43
CA ALA A 168 6.94 -30.44 -0.77
C ALA A 168 8.14 -29.49 -0.53
N GLY A 169 9.34 -29.96 -0.90
CA GLY A 169 10.65 -29.32 -0.70
C GLY A 169 10.92 -28.04 -1.52
N ASP A 170 12.20 -27.75 -1.77
CA ASP A 170 12.72 -26.48 -2.33
C ASP A 170 11.99 -25.96 -3.59
N GLU A 171 11.42 -26.84 -4.42
CA GLU A 171 10.67 -26.47 -5.63
C GLU A 171 9.31 -25.83 -5.35
N SER A 172 8.58 -26.32 -4.34
CA SER A 172 7.33 -25.68 -3.91
C SER A 172 7.58 -24.35 -3.24
N TRP A 173 8.67 -24.25 -2.48
CA TRP A 173 9.14 -22.98 -1.92
C TRP A 173 9.57 -21.97 -3.00
N ARG A 174 10.18 -22.46 -4.10
CA ARG A 174 10.52 -21.64 -5.27
C ARG A 174 9.29 -21.14 -6.01
N ALA A 175 8.28 -21.98 -6.21
CA ALA A 175 7.01 -21.60 -6.83
C ALA A 175 6.27 -20.53 -6.02
N VAL A 176 6.32 -20.62 -4.69
CA VAL A 176 5.79 -19.60 -3.77
C VAL A 176 6.52 -18.26 -3.93
N LYS A 177 7.86 -18.26 -3.88
CA LYS A 177 8.66 -17.04 -4.07
C LYS A 177 8.42 -16.38 -5.44
N GLN A 178 8.20 -17.20 -6.47
CA GLN A 178 7.91 -16.71 -7.81
C GLN A 178 6.52 -16.07 -7.90
N GLY A 179 5.48 -16.69 -7.32
CA GLY A 179 4.14 -16.07 -7.26
C GLY A 179 4.13 -14.74 -6.49
N PHE A 180 4.98 -14.59 -5.47
CA PHE A 180 5.17 -13.31 -4.78
C PHE A 180 5.84 -12.25 -5.68
N ALA A 181 6.88 -12.62 -6.43
CA ALA A 181 7.51 -11.73 -7.41
C ALA A 181 6.53 -11.31 -8.50
N ASP A 182 5.68 -12.24 -8.96
CA ASP A 182 4.64 -12.00 -9.95
C ASP A 182 3.57 -11.03 -9.40
N ALA A 183 3.14 -11.20 -8.15
CA ALA A 183 2.21 -10.28 -7.49
C ALA A 183 2.80 -8.87 -7.33
N LYS A 184 4.09 -8.76 -6.98
CA LYS A 184 4.81 -7.47 -6.90
C LYS A 184 4.95 -6.82 -8.28
N ALA A 185 5.21 -7.61 -9.32
CA ALA A 185 5.29 -7.12 -10.70
C ALA A 185 3.90 -6.67 -11.21
N ALA A 186 2.86 -7.45 -10.96
CA ALA A 186 1.48 -7.10 -11.28
C ALA A 186 1.05 -5.82 -10.55
N HIS A 187 1.43 -5.66 -9.28
CA HIS A 187 1.23 -4.44 -8.51
C HIS A 187 1.94 -3.24 -9.15
N ALA A 188 3.21 -3.35 -9.52
CA ALA A 188 3.94 -2.28 -10.18
C ALA A 188 3.33 -1.92 -11.55
N VAL A 189 2.94 -2.90 -12.36
CA VAL A 189 2.24 -2.69 -13.63
C VAL A 189 0.89 -2.02 -13.40
N THR A 190 0.16 -2.41 -12.35
CA THR A 190 -1.12 -1.80 -11.96
C THR A 190 -0.94 -0.34 -11.57
N VAL A 191 0.04 -0.03 -10.71
CA VAL A 191 0.40 1.35 -10.34
C VAL A 191 0.73 2.17 -11.59
N GLN A 192 1.47 1.60 -12.55
CA GLN A 192 1.82 2.31 -13.78
C GLN A 192 0.60 2.57 -14.67
N LYS A 193 -0.23 1.54 -14.93
CA LYS A 193 -1.47 1.70 -15.71
C LYS A 193 -2.39 2.74 -15.09
N ILE A 194 -2.45 2.80 -13.77
CA ILE A 194 -3.23 3.79 -13.02
C ILE A 194 -2.64 5.19 -13.20
N LYS A 195 -1.32 5.37 -13.08
CA LYS A 195 -0.67 6.65 -13.40
C LYS A 195 -0.99 7.11 -14.82
N ASP A 196 -0.94 6.20 -15.79
CA ASP A 196 -1.25 6.50 -17.19
C ASP A 196 -2.74 6.85 -17.37
N ALA A 197 -3.65 6.20 -16.65
CA ALA A 197 -5.08 6.50 -16.68
C ALA A 197 -5.37 7.88 -16.08
N PHE A 198 -4.82 8.19 -14.91
CA PHE A 198 -4.96 9.52 -14.29
C PHE A 198 -4.32 10.63 -15.15
N SER A 199 -3.20 10.36 -15.82
CA SER A 199 -2.56 11.32 -16.74
C SER A 199 -3.40 11.62 -18.00
N LYS A 200 -4.42 10.81 -18.30
CA LYS A 200 -5.38 11.04 -19.40
C LYS A 200 -6.64 11.77 -18.95
N VAL A 201 -6.87 11.87 -17.63
CA VAL A 201 -8.03 12.53 -17.02
C VAL A 201 -7.70 13.98 -16.62
N ILE A 202 -6.43 14.25 -16.29
CA ILE A 202 -5.89 15.57 -15.89
C ILE A 202 -5.25 16.26 -17.09
#